data_AF-W9QP94-F1
#
_entry.id   AF-W9QP94-F1
#
_cell.length_a   1.000
_cell.length_b   1.000
_cell.length_c   1.000
_cell.angle_alpha   90.00
_cell.angle_beta   90.00
_cell.angle_gamma   90.00
#
_symmetry.space_group_name_H-M   'P 1'
#
loop_
_entity.id
_entity.type
_entity.pdbx_description
1 polymer ?
#
loop_
_entity_poly.entity_id
_entity_poly.type
_entity_poly.pdbx_seq_one_letter_code
_entity_poly.pdbx_strand_id
1 'polypeptide(L)'
;MGSTETVPFWNMNIPKDQRTEECPDFLQGLHKKDQGILSTPDQEYHIFSWAEVRDIIQTNRLEKFKRVPSELRRYKAFTFYLKQKYGSIANFIHEHRLGWSTPLTPRGAPFEFEDDYKILWNDAPYGVDPRIAHLVVWTKFDLVEDPATGDLTDKARKEIDDFVTKTFRAHIPEENVLWFRNWHSLQSVNTVQHFHVMLFNPDPDFVRKVTKGDVPRAGMEVYK
;
A
#
# COMPACT_ATOMS: atom_id res chain seq x y z
N MET A 1 -34.17 -10.47 -28.20
CA MET A 1 -32.83 -10.92 -27.80
C MET A 1 -32.07 -9.69 -27.32
N GLY A 2 -32.04 -9.45 -26.01
CA GLY A 2 -31.34 -8.29 -25.46
C GLY A 2 -29.85 -8.51 -25.60
N SER A 3 -29.15 -7.63 -26.32
CA SER A 3 -27.70 -7.59 -26.30
C SER A 3 -27.26 -7.43 -24.85
N THR A 4 -26.57 -8.42 -24.30
CA THR A 4 -25.77 -8.22 -23.10
C THR A 4 -24.70 -7.20 -23.44
N GLU A 5 -24.99 -5.91 -23.24
CA GLU A 5 -24.02 -4.83 -23.38
C GLU A 5 -22.80 -5.21 -22.55
N THR A 6 -21.71 -5.56 -23.23
CA THR A 6 -20.43 -5.83 -22.59
C THR A 6 -19.91 -4.51 -22.06
N VAL A 7 -19.99 -4.32 -20.74
CA VAL A 7 -19.42 -3.14 -20.08
C VAL A 7 -17.90 -3.20 -20.22
N PRO A 8 -17.26 -2.21 -20.86
CA PRO A 8 -15.80 -2.22 -20.99
C PRO A 8 -15.15 -2.06 -19.61
N PHE A 9 -13.93 -2.56 -19.44
CA PHE A 9 -13.26 -2.62 -18.13
C PHE A 9 -13.15 -1.25 -17.45
N TRP A 10 -13.01 -0.16 -18.22
CA TRP A 10 -12.93 1.19 -17.68
C TRP A 10 -14.28 1.77 -17.25
N ASN A 11 -15.40 1.12 -17.56
CA ASN A 11 -16.74 1.49 -17.11
C ASN A 11 -17.32 0.49 -16.09
N MET A 12 -16.58 -0.58 -15.79
CA MET A 12 -16.96 -1.52 -14.73
C MET A 12 -16.93 -0.81 -13.37
N ASN A 13 -17.93 -1.09 -12.53
CA ASN A 13 -18.18 -0.40 -11.25
C ASN A 13 -18.45 1.12 -11.36
N ILE A 14 -18.69 1.65 -12.57
CA ILE A 14 -19.05 3.06 -12.77
C ILE A 14 -20.57 3.20 -13.00
N PRO A 15 -21.24 4.12 -12.26
CA PRO A 15 -22.65 4.48 -12.49
C PRO A 15 -22.88 4.86 -13.96
N LYS A 16 -24.04 4.47 -14.53
CA LYS A 16 -24.30 4.60 -15.97
C LYS A 16 -24.13 6.04 -16.50
N ASP A 17 -24.51 7.02 -15.70
CA ASP A 17 -24.42 8.46 -15.95
C ASP A 17 -22.98 9.01 -15.93
N GLN A 18 -22.02 8.24 -15.40
CA GLN A 18 -20.61 8.63 -15.29
C GLN A 18 -19.69 7.83 -16.23
N ARG A 19 -20.26 6.94 -17.05
CA ARG A 19 -19.50 6.11 -17.99
C ARG A 19 -18.99 6.96 -19.15
N THR A 20 -17.77 6.66 -19.59
CA THR A 20 -17.14 7.34 -20.72
C THR A 20 -17.13 6.43 -21.95
N GLU A 21 -17.33 6.99 -23.14
CA GLU A 21 -17.24 6.23 -24.39
C GLU A 21 -15.82 5.69 -24.59
N GLU A 22 -14.82 6.54 -24.34
CA GLU A 22 -13.40 6.21 -24.47
C GLU A 22 -12.76 5.82 -23.13
N CYS A 23 -11.67 5.05 -23.20
CA CYS A 23 -10.88 4.67 -22.03
C CYS A 23 -10.10 5.90 -21.51
N PRO A 24 -10.30 6.32 -20.25
CA PRO A 24 -9.59 7.46 -19.67
C PRO A 24 -8.08 7.27 -19.69
N ASP A 25 -7.33 8.36 -19.88
CA ASP A 25 -5.85 8.34 -20.01
C ASP A 25 -5.15 7.57 -18.89
N PHE A 26 -5.62 7.73 -17.65
CA PHE A 26 -5.04 7.05 -16.48
C PHE A 26 -5.23 5.52 -16.47
N LEU A 27 -6.03 4.97 -17.39
CA LEU A 27 -6.26 3.53 -17.59
C LEU A 27 -5.78 3.01 -18.95
N GLN A 28 -5.24 3.88 -19.81
CA GLN A 28 -4.64 3.46 -21.06
C GLN A 28 -3.33 2.72 -20.80
N GLY A 29 -3.01 1.73 -21.64
CA GLY A 29 -1.75 0.98 -21.55
C GLY A 29 -1.57 0.09 -20.32
N LEU A 30 -2.64 -0.17 -19.54
CA LEU A 30 -2.56 -1.06 -18.38
C LEU A 30 -2.21 -2.49 -18.78
N HIS A 31 -1.41 -3.17 -17.94
CA HIS A 31 -1.16 -4.61 -18.10
C HIS A 31 -2.46 -5.41 -18.03
N LYS A 32 -2.49 -6.56 -18.73
CA LYS A 32 -3.64 -7.48 -18.75
C LYS A 32 -4.13 -7.89 -17.36
N LYS A 33 -3.21 -8.03 -16.39
CA LYS A 33 -3.55 -8.30 -14.98
C LYS A 33 -4.45 -7.21 -14.39
N ASP A 34 -4.07 -5.94 -14.56
CA ASP A 34 -4.83 -4.81 -14.03
C ASP A 34 -6.16 -4.63 -14.77
N GLN A 35 -6.17 -4.80 -16.10
CA GLN A 35 -7.42 -4.79 -16.88
C GLN A 35 -8.38 -5.88 -16.40
N GLY A 36 -7.87 -7.10 -16.14
CA GLY A 36 -8.67 -8.21 -15.62
C GLY A 36 -9.27 -7.92 -14.24
N ILE A 37 -8.52 -7.28 -13.34
CA ILE A 37 -9.04 -6.85 -12.04
C ILE A 37 -10.13 -5.79 -12.23
N LEU A 38 -9.88 -4.78 -13.07
CA LEU A 38 -10.84 -3.71 -13.34
C LEU A 38 -12.13 -4.22 -13.99
N SER A 39 -12.08 -5.30 -14.77
CA SER A 39 -13.25 -5.95 -15.35
C SER A 39 -14.13 -6.72 -14.36
N THR A 40 -13.75 -6.81 -13.09
CA THR A 40 -14.51 -7.55 -12.06
C THR A 40 -15.47 -6.61 -11.32
N PRO A 41 -16.75 -6.94 -11.13
CA PRO A 41 -17.63 -6.20 -10.23
C PRO A 41 -17.10 -6.19 -8.79
N ASP A 42 -17.20 -5.07 -8.09
CA ASP A 42 -16.73 -4.97 -6.69
C ASP A 42 -17.39 -6.01 -5.78
N GLN A 43 -18.66 -6.34 -6.04
CA GLN A 43 -19.42 -7.34 -5.27
C GLN A 43 -18.90 -8.77 -5.46
N GLU A 44 -18.19 -9.04 -6.56
CA GLU A 44 -17.57 -10.33 -6.85
C GLU A 44 -16.12 -10.39 -6.35
N TYR A 45 -15.59 -9.28 -5.81
CA TYR A 45 -14.25 -9.26 -5.25
C TYR A 45 -14.21 -10.01 -3.91
N HIS A 46 -13.26 -10.94 -3.80
CA HIS A 46 -12.99 -11.66 -2.56
C HIS A 46 -12.17 -10.80 -1.59
N ILE A 47 -12.80 -10.34 -0.50
CA ILE A 47 -12.13 -9.63 0.58
C ILE A 47 -11.36 -10.63 1.44
N PHE A 48 -10.04 -10.46 1.52
CA PHE A 48 -9.19 -11.36 2.31
C PHE A 48 -9.45 -11.19 3.81
N SER A 49 -9.81 -12.28 4.47
CA SER A 49 -9.91 -12.37 5.92
C SER A 49 -8.52 -12.28 6.60
N TRP A 50 -8.50 -12.01 7.91
CA TRP A 50 -7.23 -11.98 8.67
C TRP A 50 -6.43 -13.28 8.57
N ALA A 51 -7.11 -14.43 8.55
CA ALA A 51 -6.47 -15.74 8.41
C ALA A 51 -5.80 -15.91 7.03
N GLU A 52 -6.44 -15.43 5.96
CA GLU A 52 -5.86 -15.49 4.61
C GLU A 52 -4.71 -14.49 4.44
N VAL A 53 -4.83 -13.28 5.00
CA VAL A 53 -3.73 -12.30 5.06
C VAL A 53 -2.52 -12.92 5.75
N ARG A 54 -2.74 -13.63 6.86
CA ARG A 54 -1.70 -14.36 7.57
C ARG A 54 -1.04 -15.44 6.72
N ASP A 55 -1.83 -16.30 6.07
CA ASP A 55 -1.29 -17.33 5.15
C ASP A 55 -0.45 -16.71 4.03
N ILE A 56 -0.95 -15.64 3.41
CA ILE A 56 -0.25 -14.94 2.32
C ILE A 56 1.12 -14.45 2.79
N ILE A 57 1.17 -13.79 3.96
CA ILE A 57 2.41 -13.22 4.52
C ILE A 57 3.36 -14.34 4.95
N GLN A 58 2.87 -15.35 5.69
CA GLN A 58 3.70 -16.46 6.18
C GLN A 58 4.27 -17.32 5.05
N THR A 59 3.53 -17.48 3.96
CA THR A 59 4.01 -18.19 2.75
C THR A 59 4.75 -17.29 1.77
N ASN A 60 4.93 -16.00 2.12
CA ASN A 60 5.58 -14.97 1.30
C ASN A 60 5.00 -14.83 -0.14
N ARG A 61 3.71 -15.12 -0.32
CA ARG A 61 2.99 -15.06 -1.62
C ARG A 61 2.34 -13.69 -1.84
N LEU A 62 3.12 -12.63 -1.64
CA LEU A 62 2.65 -11.25 -1.59
C LEU A 62 1.99 -10.77 -2.90
N GLU A 63 2.30 -11.41 -4.03
CA GLU A 63 1.69 -11.15 -5.34
C GLU A 63 0.17 -11.42 -5.39
N LYS A 64 -0.35 -12.17 -4.41
CA LYS A 64 -1.78 -12.42 -4.23
C LYS A 64 -2.55 -11.21 -3.73
N PHE A 65 -1.89 -10.30 -3.01
CA PHE A 65 -2.54 -9.07 -2.57
C PHE A 65 -2.97 -8.24 -3.78
N LYS A 66 -4.26 -7.94 -3.82
CA LYS A 66 -4.90 -7.12 -4.85
C LYS A 66 -5.73 -6.05 -4.17
N ARG A 67 -6.11 -5.04 -4.94
CA ARG A 67 -7.10 -4.04 -4.51
C ARG A 67 -8.47 -4.46 -5.02
N VAL A 68 -9.51 -4.03 -4.32
CA VAL A 68 -10.88 -4.01 -4.85
C VAL A 68 -10.86 -3.27 -6.20
N PRO A 69 -11.62 -3.69 -7.23
CA PRO A 69 -11.55 -3.09 -8.56
C PRO A 69 -11.74 -1.57 -8.58
N SER A 70 -12.72 -1.03 -7.86
CA SER A 70 -12.90 0.42 -7.70
C SER A 70 -11.72 1.11 -7.02
N GLU A 71 -11.11 0.49 -6.00
CA GLU A 71 -9.90 1.00 -5.34
C GLU A 71 -8.67 0.97 -6.26
N LEU A 72 -8.55 -0.07 -7.10
CA LEU A 72 -7.51 -0.11 -8.13
C LEU A 72 -7.69 1.05 -9.11
N ARG A 73 -8.92 1.34 -9.54
CA ARG A 73 -9.21 2.49 -10.41
C ARG A 73 -8.81 3.81 -9.73
N ARG A 74 -9.22 4.02 -8.48
CA ARG A 74 -8.85 5.22 -7.70
C ARG A 74 -7.34 5.37 -7.58
N TYR A 75 -6.63 4.27 -7.31
CA TYR A 75 -5.18 4.24 -7.27
C TYR A 75 -4.53 4.62 -8.61
N LYS A 76 -5.04 4.11 -9.74
CA LYS A 76 -4.53 4.48 -11.07
C LYS A 76 -4.75 5.95 -11.39
N ALA A 77 -5.95 6.49 -11.09
CA ALA A 77 -6.23 7.91 -11.25
C ALA A 77 -5.30 8.78 -10.38
N PHE A 78 -5.15 8.42 -9.11
CA PHE A 78 -4.29 9.14 -8.17
C PHE A 78 -2.82 9.12 -8.61
N THR A 79 -2.28 7.95 -8.94
CA THR A 79 -0.89 7.84 -9.39
C THR A 79 -0.62 8.55 -10.72
N PHE A 80 -1.59 8.57 -11.63
CA PHE A 80 -1.52 9.37 -12.85
C PHE A 80 -1.44 10.87 -12.52
N TYR A 81 -2.35 11.37 -11.68
CA TYR A 81 -2.34 12.76 -11.21
C TYR A 81 -1.00 13.14 -10.56
N LEU A 82 -0.50 12.30 -9.64
CA LEU A 82 0.75 12.57 -8.93
C LEU A 82 1.94 12.68 -9.90
N LYS A 83 2.00 11.82 -10.93
CA LYS A 83 3.05 11.89 -11.95
C LYS A 83 2.98 13.19 -12.76
N GLN A 84 1.78 13.63 -13.13
CA GLN A 84 1.61 14.89 -13.87
C GLN A 84 1.98 16.11 -13.03
N LYS A 85 1.57 16.13 -11.76
CA LYS A 85 1.75 17.29 -10.88
C LYS A 85 3.14 17.38 -10.24
N TYR A 86 3.68 16.25 -9.80
CA TYR A 86 4.91 16.18 -9.00
C TYR A 86 6.08 15.52 -9.76
N GLY A 87 5.87 15.16 -11.04
CA GLY A 87 6.84 14.44 -11.87
C GLY A 87 6.97 12.94 -11.54
N SER A 88 6.84 12.56 -10.27
CA SER A 88 6.82 11.17 -9.84
C SER A 88 6.06 10.97 -8.53
N ILE A 89 5.63 9.74 -8.27
CA ILE A 89 5.03 9.36 -6.97
C ILE A 89 6.07 9.50 -5.85
N ALA A 90 7.33 9.17 -6.13
CA ALA A 90 8.43 9.30 -5.18
C ALA A 90 8.58 10.74 -4.67
N ASN A 91 8.59 11.72 -5.59
CA ASN A 91 8.67 13.14 -5.23
C ASN A 91 7.52 13.55 -4.31
N PHE A 92 6.29 13.16 -4.65
CA PHE A 92 5.13 13.41 -3.80
C PHE A 92 5.30 12.81 -2.39
N ILE A 93 5.72 11.55 -2.30
CA ILE A 93 5.95 10.89 -1.01
C ILE A 93 7.03 11.65 -0.22
N HIS A 94 8.16 12.00 -0.83
CA HIS A 94 9.24 12.74 -0.18
C HIS A 94 8.78 14.11 0.34
N GLU A 95 8.15 14.91 -0.51
CA GLU A 95 7.80 16.31 -0.21
C GLU A 95 6.57 16.41 0.71
N HIS A 96 5.54 15.61 0.45
CA HIS A 96 4.21 15.83 1.04
C HIS A 96 3.81 14.80 2.10
N ARG A 97 4.39 13.60 2.10
CA ARG A 97 4.14 12.57 3.13
C ARG A 97 5.26 12.53 4.15
N LEU A 98 6.50 12.46 3.67
CA LEU A 98 7.67 12.29 4.52
C LEU A 98 8.25 13.61 4.99
N GLY A 99 8.22 14.68 4.19
CA GLY A 99 8.85 15.94 4.54
C GLY A 99 10.34 15.80 4.85
N TRP A 100 11.02 14.84 4.21
CA TRP A 100 12.45 14.59 4.38
C TRP A 100 13.22 15.24 3.25
N SER A 101 14.32 15.92 3.58
CA SER A 101 15.26 16.47 2.61
C SER A 101 16.13 15.38 1.99
N THR A 102 16.45 15.51 0.71
CA THR A 102 17.40 14.65 0.00
C THR A 102 18.81 15.27 0.00
N PRO A 103 19.90 14.47 0.09
CA PRO A 103 19.91 13.01 0.23
C PRO A 103 19.41 12.56 1.61
N LEU A 104 18.80 11.37 1.66
CA LEU A 104 18.36 10.77 2.92
C LEU A 104 19.59 10.31 3.71
N THR A 105 19.80 10.91 4.89
CA THR A 105 20.88 10.53 5.80
C THR A 105 20.24 10.12 7.12
N PRO A 106 20.28 8.82 7.50
CA PRO A 106 19.84 8.40 8.82
C PRO A 106 20.77 8.98 9.89
N ARG A 107 20.22 9.31 11.05
CA ARG A 107 20.96 9.81 12.21
C ARG A 107 21.77 8.70 12.89
N GLY A 108 21.28 7.47 12.89
CA GLY A 108 21.91 6.35 13.57
C GLY A 108 21.63 4.99 12.93
N ALA A 109 21.73 3.95 13.75
CA ALA A 109 21.42 2.58 13.34
C ALA A 109 19.91 2.42 13.02
N PRO A 110 19.52 1.40 12.24
CA PRO A 110 18.13 1.10 11.94
C PRO A 110 17.24 1.13 13.21
N PHE A 111 16.17 1.92 13.15
CA PHE A 111 15.18 2.09 14.21
C PHE A 111 15.71 2.64 15.56
N GLU A 112 16.91 3.21 15.60
CA GLU A 112 17.47 3.83 16.81
C GLU A 112 16.81 5.18 17.11
N PHE A 113 16.62 6.02 16.09
CA PHE A 113 16.04 7.35 16.20
C PHE A 113 14.70 7.44 15.47
N GLU A 114 13.67 7.98 16.15
CA GLU A 114 12.35 8.19 15.54
C GLU A 114 12.38 9.12 14.31
N ASP A 115 13.39 9.98 14.21
CA ASP A 115 13.54 10.90 13.08
C ASP A 115 13.84 10.16 11.77
N ASP A 116 14.30 8.91 11.84
CA ASP A 116 14.76 8.12 10.69
C ASP A 116 13.68 7.22 10.09
N TYR A 117 12.47 7.22 10.67
CA TYR A 117 11.33 6.50 10.10
C TYR A 117 10.01 7.26 10.28
N LYS A 118 9.01 6.90 9.48
CA LYS A 118 7.63 7.38 9.64
C LYS A 118 6.64 6.25 9.47
N ILE A 119 5.65 6.20 10.35
CA ILE A 119 4.54 5.25 10.31
C ILE A 119 3.33 6.02 9.80
N LEU A 120 2.83 5.65 8.63
CA LEU A 120 1.74 6.34 7.94
C LEU A 120 0.67 5.33 7.54
N TRP A 121 -0.55 5.81 7.29
CA TRP A 121 -1.55 5.00 6.61
C TRP A 121 -1.11 4.70 5.18
N ASN A 122 -1.43 3.49 4.71
CA ASN A 122 -1.34 3.19 3.30
C ASN A 122 -2.43 3.96 2.54
N ASP A 123 -2.01 4.80 1.60
CA ASP A 123 -2.94 5.56 0.75
C ASP A 123 -3.78 4.65 -0.15
N ALA A 124 -3.27 3.48 -0.51
CA ALA A 124 -3.93 2.58 -1.44
C ALA A 124 -3.94 1.16 -0.86
N PRO A 125 -4.77 0.90 0.17
CA PRO A 125 -4.81 -0.37 0.87
C PRO A 125 -5.27 -1.51 -0.06
N TYR A 126 -4.99 -2.73 0.38
CA TYR A 126 -5.46 -3.95 -0.31
C TYR A 126 -6.94 -4.22 -0.01
N GLY A 127 -7.55 -5.10 -0.80
CA GLY A 127 -8.92 -5.59 -0.54
C GLY A 127 -8.93 -6.62 0.58
N VAL A 128 -8.74 -6.15 1.80
CA VAL A 128 -8.68 -6.96 3.02
C VAL A 128 -9.83 -6.60 3.95
N ASP A 129 -10.07 -7.43 4.97
CA ASP A 129 -11.08 -7.20 6.00
C ASP A 129 -11.00 -5.75 6.53
N PRO A 130 -12.11 -4.98 6.56
CA PRO A 130 -12.10 -3.57 6.93
C PRO A 130 -11.67 -3.29 8.37
N ARG A 131 -11.60 -4.32 9.22
CA ARG A 131 -11.03 -4.22 10.58
C ARG A 131 -9.50 -4.18 10.56
N ILE A 132 -8.85 -4.44 9.43
CA ILE A 132 -7.39 -4.42 9.30
C ILE A 132 -6.93 -2.99 9.02
N ALA A 133 -6.15 -2.42 9.92
CA ALA A 133 -5.41 -1.20 9.64
C ALA A 133 -4.15 -1.54 8.83
N HIS A 134 -4.07 -1.04 7.59
CA HIS A 134 -2.92 -1.20 6.71
C HIS A 134 -2.01 0.02 6.80
N LEU A 135 -0.91 -0.12 7.52
CA LEU A 135 0.10 0.92 7.70
C LEU A 135 1.34 0.66 6.83
N VAL A 136 2.11 1.72 6.59
CA VAL A 136 3.40 1.70 5.91
C VAL A 136 4.42 2.37 6.82
N VAL A 137 5.54 1.68 7.04
CA VAL A 137 6.69 2.22 7.76
C VAL A 137 7.76 2.56 6.74
N TRP A 138 8.03 3.85 6.56
CA TRP A 138 9.05 4.39 5.67
C TRP A 138 10.34 4.62 6.45
N THR A 139 11.50 4.36 5.83
CA THR A 139 12.81 4.47 6.48
C THR A 139 13.78 5.35 5.68
N LYS A 140 14.66 6.07 6.37
CA LYS A 140 15.81 6.79 5.76
C LYS A 140 17.01 5.88 5.52
N PHE A 141 17.04 4.72 6.15
CA PHE A 141 18.06 3.70 6.02
C PHE A 141 17.57 2.55 5.15
N ASP A 142 18.52 1.77 4.63
CA ASP A 142 18.23 0.62 3.78
C ASP A 142 17.73 -0.59 4.59
N LEU A 143 16.74 -1.28 4.04
CA LEU A 143 16.31 -2.59 4.49
C LEU A 143 17.12 -3.63 3.71
N VAL A 144 18.26 -4.02 4.28
CA VAL A 144 19.31 -4.77 3.56
C VAL A 144 18.80 -6.14 3.07
N GLU A 145 18.94 -6.36 1.77
CA GLU A 145 18.59 -7.59 1.06
C GLU A 145 19.78 -8.55 0.95
N ASP A 146 19.50 -9.85 0.90
CA ASP A 146 20.41 -10.87 0.42
C ASP A 146 20.47 -10.82 -1.12
N PRO A 147 21.63 -10.52 -1.73
CA PRO A 147 21.76 -10.43 -3.18
C PRO A 147 21.42 -11.73 -3.94
N ALA A 148 21.51 -12.90 -3.27
CA ALA A 148 21.21 -14.18 -3.91
C ALA A 148 19.71 -14.43 -4.05
N THR A 149 18.89 -13.91 -3.12
CA THR A 149 17.45 -14.19 -3.05
C THR A 149 16.58 -12.98 -3.36
N GLY A 150 17.10 -11.76 -3.19
CA GLY A 150 16.34 -10.52 -3.23
C GLY A 150 15.39 -10.33 -2.04
N ASP A 151 15.46 -11.20 -1.02
CA ASP A 151 14.72 -11.05 0.24
C ASP A 151 15.59 -10.38 1.30
N LEU A 152 15.00 -9.97 2.42
CA LEU A 152 15.73 -9.39 3.54
C LEU A 152 16.77 -10.37 4.09
N THR A 153 17.95 -9.84 4.43
CA THR A 153 18.92 -10.56 5.26
C THR A 153 18.31 -10.90 6.62
N ASP A 154 18.79 -11.96 7.27
CA ASP A 154 18.35 -12.35 8.61
C ASP A 154 18.50 -11.21 9.63
N LYS A 155 19.58 -10.44 9.51
CA LYS A 155 19.83 -9.26 10.34
C LYS A 155 18.73 -8.20 10.14
N ALA A 156 18.47 -7.79 8.91
CA ALA A 156 17.46 -6.77 8.62
C ALA A 156 16.05 -7.24 9.02
N ARG A 157 15.74 -8.53 8.80
CA ARG A 157 14.48 -9.14 9.24
C ARG A 157 14.33 -9.08 10.75
N LYS A 158 15.39 -9.40 11.50
CA LYS A 158 15.40 -9.30 12.96
C LYS A 158 15.22 -7.85 13.44
N GLU A 159 15.92 -6.89 12.83
CA GLU A 159 15.79 -5.46 13.18
C GLU A 159 14.35 -4.96 13.00
N ILE A 160 13.69 -5.33 11.89
CA ILE A 160 12.28 -5.00 11.66
C ILE A 160 11.38 -5.71 12.68
N ASP A 161 11.59 -7.00 12.95
CA ASP A 161 10.73 -7.75 13.86
C ASP A 161 10.84 -7.25 15.31
N ASP A 162 12.05 -6.90 15.77
CA ASP A 162 12.28 -6.27 17.07
C ASP A 162 11.58 -4.90 17.15
N PHE A 163 11.68 -4.09 16.10
CA PHE A 163 10.96 -2.82 15.99
C PHE A 163 9.44 -3.00 16.04
N VAL A 164 8.90 -3.94 15.27
CA VAL A 164 7.46 -4.23 15.23
C VAL A 164 6.97 -4.74 16.58
N THR A 165 7.78 -5.58 17.25
CA THR A 165 7.48 -6.08 18.59
C THR A 165 7.37 -4.95 19.60
N LYS A 166 8.38 -4.08 19.66
CA LYS A 166 8.43 -2.94 20.57
C LYS A 166 7.30 -1.93 20.30
N THR A 167 6.99 -1.67 19.03
CA THR A 167 6.08 -0.58 18.64
C THR A 167 4.61 -1.02 18.68
N PHE A 168 4.31 -2.22 18.15
CA PHE A 168 2.94 -2.69 17.94
C PHE A 168 2.57 -3.84 18.87
N ARG A 169 3.38 -4.92 18.93
CA ARG A 169 3.04 -6.12 19.73
C ARG A 169 3.05 -5.87 21.24
N ALA A 170 3.74 -4.83 21.70
CA ALA A 170 3.66 -4.36 23.08
C ALA A 170 2.27 -3.81 23.47
N HIS A 171 1.42 -3.47 22.50
CA HIS A 171 0.11 -2.84 22.70
C HIS A 171 -1.05 -3.65 22.10
N ILE A 172 -0.76 -4.58 21.18
CA ILE A 172 -1.72 -5.40 20.44
C ILE A 172 -1.25 -6.85 20.54
N PRO A 173 -2.15 -7.85 20.73
CA PRO A 173 -1.77 -9.25 20.74
C PRO A 173 -0.92 -9.62 19.51
N GLU A 174 0.14 -10.40 19.72
CA GLU A 174 1.12 -10.74 18.69
C GLU A 174 0.47 -11.34 17.44
N GLU A 175 -0.53 -12.20 17.61
CA GLU A 175 -1.29 -12.83 16.55
C GLU A 175 -2.13 -11.86 15.70
N ASN A 176 -2.29 -10.61 16.15
CA ASN A 176 -3.02 -9.54 15.49
C ASN A 176 -2.09 -8.49 14.86
N VAL A 177 -0.79 -8.74 14.83
CA VAL A 177 0.22 -7.89 14.21
C VAL A 177 1.04 -8.69 13.20
N LEU A 178 0.91 -8.33 11.93
CA LEU A 178 1.73 -8.89 10.85
C LEU A 178 2.50 -7.79 10.16
N TRP A 179 3.67 -8.13 9.64
CA TRP A 179 4.44 -7.22 8.80
C TRP A 179 4.99 -7.99 7.59
N PHE A 180 5.19 -7.26 6.49
CA PHE A 180 5.82 -7.80 5.29
C PHE A 180 6.46 -6.67 4.51
N ARG A 181 7.43 -7.02 3.66
CA ARG A 181 8.04 -6.10 2.71
C ARG A 181 7.73 -6.61 1.31
N ASN A 182 7.19 -5.75 0.46
CA ASN A 182 6.94 -6.11 -0.93
C ASN A 182 8.27 -6.39 -1.65
N TRP A 183 8.27 -7.41 -2.52
CA TRP A 183 9.34 -7.63 -3.49
C TRP A 183 9.59 -6.37 -4.32
N HIS A 184 10.83 -6.13 -4.75
CA HIS A 184 11.18 -4.96 -5.55
C HIS A 184 10.26 -4.80 -6.79
N SER A 185 9.87 -5.89 -7.44
CA SER A 185 8.98 -5.89 -8.61
C SER A 185 7.52 -5.48 -8.31
N LEU A 186 7.11 -5.49 -7.05
CA LEU A 186 5.76 -5.13 -6.60
C LEU A 186 5.68 -3.71 -6.01
N GLN A 187 6.83 -3.09 -5.72
CA GLN A 187 6.89 -1.76 -5.14
C GLN A 187 6.57 -0.70 -6.20
N SER A 188 5.69 0.24 -5.84
CA SER A 188 5.38 1.38 -6.72
C SER A 188 6.31 2.58 -6.49
N VAL A 189 7.03 2.59 -5.37
CA VAL A 189 8.07 3.57 -5.02
C VAL A 189 9.26 2.79 -4.50
N ASN A 190 10.36 2.75 -5.25
CA ASN A 190 11.59 2.05 -4.86
C ASN A 190 12.71 2.99 -4.40
N THR A 191 12.50 4.31 -4.49
CA THR A 191 13.47 5.33 -4.07
C THR A 191 13.50 5.57 -2.56
N VAL A 192 12.45 5.13 -1.85
CA VAL A 192 12.38 5.14 -0.38
C VAL A 192 11.96 3.77 0.09
N GLN A 193 12.79 3.20 0.95
CA GLN A 193 12.54 1.88 1.49
C GLN A 193 11.38 1.93 2.48
N HIS A 194 10.56 0.89 2.45
CA HIS A 194 9.41 0.76 3.32
C HIS A 194 8.99 -0.69 3.48
N PHE A 195 8.29 -0.95 4.58
CA PHE A 195 7.58 -2.20 4.81
C PHE A 195 6.16 -1.91 5.29
N HIS A 196 5.30 -2.90 5.19
CA HIS A 196 3.91 -2.81 5.59
C HIS A 196 3.69 -3.45 6.94
N VAL A 197 2.80 -2.86 7.74
CA VAL A 197 2.31 -3.44 8.99
C VAL A 197 0.79 -3.53 8.88
N MET A 198 0.25 -4.70 9.15
CA MET A 198 -1.19 -4.98 9.20
C MET A 198 -1.56 -5.25 10.65
N LEU A 199 -2.52 -4.48 11.16
CA LEU A 199 -3.04 -4.61 12.53
C LEU A 199 -4.49 -5.05 12.46
N PHE A 200 -4.84 -6.17 13.09
CA PHE A 200 -6.22 -6.64 13.11
C PHE A 200 -7.00 -6.07 14.29
N ASN A 201 -8.07 -5.33 13.97
CA ASN A 201 -8.96 -4.68 14.93
C ASN A 201 -8.23 -3.91 16.04
N PRO A 202 -7.26 -3.03 15.72
CA PRO A 202 -6.53 -2.26 16.72
C PRO A 202 -7.46 -1.20 17.35
N ASP A 203 -7.10 -0.74 18.55
CA ASP A 203 -7.67 0.48 19.10
C ASP A 203 -7.40 1.67 18.16
N PRO A 204 -8.43 2.38 17.64
CA PRO A 204 -8.25 3.55 16.78
C PRO A 204 -7.39 4.65 17.40
N ASP A 205 -7.37 4.78 18.73
CA ASP A 205 -6.59 5.77 19.45
C ASP A 205 -5.10 5.42 19.43
N PHE A 206 -4.78 4.13 19.54
CA PHE A 206 -3.42 3.64 19.34
C PHE A 206 -2.95 3.91 17.91
N VAL A 207 -3.78 3.62 16.90
CA VAL A 207 -3.42 3.86 15.50
C VAL A 207 -3.16 5.35 15.25
N ARG A 208 -4.05 6.23 15.73
CA ARG A 208 -3.87 7.69 15.63
C ARG A 208 -2.58 8.17 16.31
N LYS A 209 -2.25 7.61 17.48
CA LYS A 209 -1.02 7.96 18.19
C LYS A 209 0.23 7.54 17.42
N VAL A 210 0.28 6.27 16.97
CA VAL A 210 1.46 5.73 16.28
C VAL A 210 1.69 6.37 14.91
N THR A 211 0.62 6.78 14.23
CA THR A 211 0.69 7.52 12.96
C THR A 211 0.83 9.04 13.13
N LYS A 212 0.94 9.55 14.36
CA LYS A 212 1.01 10.98 14.69
C LYS A 212 -0.13 11.79 14.05
N GLY A 213 -1.33 11.19 13.97
CA GLY A 213 -2.53 11.80 13.38
C GLY A 213 -2.60 11.77 11.85
N ASP A 214 -1.72 11.05 11.17
CA ASP A 214 -1.81 10.86 9.71
C ASP A 214 -3.13 10.18 9.31
N VAL A 215 -3.58 10.51 8.10
CA VAL A 215 -4.78 9.96 7.46
C VAL A 215 -4.46 9.61 6.00
N PRO A 216 -5.14 8.59 5.41
CA PRO A 216 -4.98 8.27 4.00
C PRO A 216 -5.26 9.50 3.10
N ARG A 217 -4.44 9.73 2.08
CA ARG A 217 -4.58 10.85 1.14
C ARG A 217 -5.10 10.47 -0.23
N ALA A 218 -5.13 9.19 -0.60
CA ALA A 218 -5.73 8.81 -1.88
C ALA A 218 -7.20 9.26 -1.94
N GLY A 219 -7.53 9.98 -3.01
CA GLY A 219 -8.86 10.56 -3.21
C GLY A 219 -9.04 11.97 -2.64
N MET A 220 -8.22 12.45 -1.68
CA MET A 220 -8.36 13.83 -1.18
C MET A 220 -7.72 14.89 -2.10
N GLU A 221 -6.72 14.50 -2.90
CA GLU A 221 -6.01 15.44 -3.79
C GLU A 221 -6.51 15.44 -5.24
N VAL A 222 -7.28 14.42 -5.63
CA VAL A 222 -7.82 14.31 -7.01
C VAL A 222 -9.03 15.23 -7.22
N TYR A 223 -9.70 15.65 -6.13
CA TYR A 223 -10.94 16.43 -6.17
C TYR A 223 -10.80 17.83 -5.52
N LYS A 224 -9.58 18.37 -5.44
CA LYS A 224 -9.31 19.78 -5.12
C LYS A 224 -8.88 20.52 -6.38
#